data_AF-I8AIS3-F1
#
_entry.id   AF-I8AIS3-F1
#
_cell.length_a   1.000
_cell.length_b   1.000
_cell.length_c   1.000
_cell.angle_alpha   90.00
_cell.angle_beta   90.00
_cell.angle_gamma   90.00
#
_symmetry.space_group_name_H-M   'P 1'
#
loop_
_entity.id
_entity.type
_entity.pdbx_description
1 polymer ?
#
loop_
_entity_poly.entity_id
_entity_poly.type
_entity_poly.pdbx_seq_one_letter_code
_entity_poly.pdbx_strand_id
1 'polypeptide(L)'
;MVIKNEFIYWLENNRNIVPYSVNRYANAIETISSELTSYGMDEMNLYNVEEPLVINSVIKELQESNEFLQKNKNGNRMYSVSLNHYRRFLEYTQTIEYQTELLKDEIEYEKQIKQNISNENRPVNIIDTKQDRPKYRTVKNKKIWSRNPKYAIDAVTDADYLCEVDNHHTHFTSKFSQRNYVEAHHIIPMKFQEQFDCSIDVHANIVSLCMVCHKKLHFGHFEDKVDMLEELYLKRIERLNNSEIQVSLEELQSFYR
;
A
#
# COMPACT_ATOMS: atom_id res chain seq x y z
N MET A 1 -12.32 8.17 23.74
CA MET A 1 -11.35 9.19 24.21
C MET A 1 -10.02 9.16 23.43
N VAL A 2 -9.44 7.99 23.14
CA VAL A 2 -8.15 7.89 22.41
C VAL A 2 -8.25 8.47 20.99
N ILE A 3 -9.19 7.99 20.16
CA ILE A 3 -9.34 8.44 18.75
C ILE A 3 -9.68 9.94 18.65
N LYS A 4 -10.44 10.49 19.61
CA LYS A 4 -10.71 11.93 19.68
C LYS A 4 -9.42 12.74 19.87
N ASN A 5 -8.54 12.30 20.75
CA ASN A 5 -7.26 12.96 21.00
C ASN A 5 -6.32 12.84 19.79
N GLU A 6 -6.31 11.68 19.13
CA GLU A 6 -5.56 11.49 17.87
C GLU A 6 -6.07 12.39 16.76
N PHE A 7 -7.38 12.56 16.64
CA PHE A 7 -7.98 13.49 15.68
C PHE A 7 -7.59 14.95 15.97
N ILE A 8 -7.63 15.37 17.24
CA ILE A 8 -7.17 16.71 17.68
C ILE A 8 -5.71 16.91 17.30
N TYR A 9 -4.84 15.98 17.68
CA TYR A 9 -3.42 16.03 17.36
C TYR A 9 -3.19 16.09 15.84
N TRP A 10 -3.95 15.30 15.06
CA TRP A 10 -3.86 15.32 13.61
C TRP A 10 -4.25 16.68 13.03
N LEU A 11 -5.33 17.30 13.52
CA LEU A 11 -5.76 18.63 13.09
C LEU A 11 -4.68 19.69 13.35
N GLU A 12 -4.02 19.65 14.51
CA GLU A 12 -2.97 20.61 14.89
C GLU A 12 -1.72 20.49 14.01
N ASN A 13 -1.35 19.26 13.64
CA ASN A 13 -0.07 18.99 12.99
C ASN A 13 -0.17 18.86 11.46
N ASN A 14 -1.34 18.55 10.92
CA ASN A 14 -1.52 18.26 9.49
C ASN A 14 -2.39 19.28 8.78
N ARG A 15 -3.05 20.19 9.52
CA ARG A 15 -3.95 21.18 8.93
C ARG A 15 -3.59 22.57 9.43
N ASN A 16 -3.57 23.53 8.52
CA ASN A 16 -3.40 24.96 8.87
C ASN A 16 -4.70 25.52 9.45
N ILE A 17 -5.07 25.09 10.65
CA ILE A 17 -6.28 25.49 11.37
C ILE A 17 -5.88 26.34 12.58
N VAL A 18 -6.64 27.40 12.85
CA VAL A 18 -6.45 28.22 14.04
C VAL A 18 -6.73 27.39 15.31
N PRO A 19 -5.92 27.51 16.39
CA PRO A 19 -6.02 26.64 17.57
C PRO A 19 -7.42 26.56 18.19
N TYR A 20 -8.16 27.67 18.23
CA TYR A 20 -9.51 27.68 18.79
C TYR A 20 -10.50 26.81 17.98
N SER A 21 -10.27 26.63 16.67
CA SER A 21 -11.15 25.85 15.78
C SER A 21 -10.93 24.34 15.90
N VAL A 22 -9.74 23.90 16.32
CA VAL A 22 -9.39 22.48 16.47
C VAL A 22 -10.37 21.79 17.42
N ASN A 23 -10.50 22.31 18.65
CA ASN A 23 -11.41 21.76 19.65
C ASN A 23 -12.87 21.89 19.23
N ARG A 24 -13.24 22.92 18.47
CA ARG A 24 -14.60 23.05 17.93
C ARG A 24 -14.93 21.94 16.95
N TYR A 25 -14.00 21.57 16.08
CA TYR A 25 -14.23 20.47 15.13
C TYR A 25 -14.29 19.11 15.81
N ALA A 26 -13.41 18.84 16.78
CA ALA A 26 -13.48 17.60 17.57
C ALA A 26 -14.79 17.50 18.38
N ASN A 27 -15.22 18.59 19.01
CA ASN A 27 -16.48 18.61 19.74
C ASN A 27 -17.69 18.52 18.81
N ALA A 28 -17.62 19.08 17.61
CA ALA A 28 -18.69 18.92 16.61
C ALA A 28 -18.86 17.46 16.19
N ILE A 29 -17.77 16.69 16.03
CA ILE A 29 -17.86 15.23 15.78
C ILE A 29 -18.52 14.51 16.96
N GLU A 30 -18.18 14.88 18.20
CA GLU A 30 -18.81 14.31 19.40
C GLU A 30 -20.31 14.61 19.47
N THR A 31 -20.70 15.85 19.19
CA THR A 31 -22.11 16.26 19.14
C THR A 31 -22.88 15.48 18.07
N ILE A 32 -22.36 15.41 16.84
CA ILE A 32 -23.01 14.63 15.78
C ILE A 32 -23.12 13.17 16.21
N SER A 33 -22.06 12.62 16.79
CA SER A 33 -22.04 11.24 17.27
C SER A 33 -23.10 10.95 18.32
N SER A 34 -23.39 11.88 19.23
CA SER A 34 -24.46 11.72 20.23
C SER A 34 -25.88 11.84 19.65
N GLU A 35 -25.98 12.39 18.44
CA GLU A 35 -27.25 12.67 17.76
C GLU A 35 -27.56 11.67 16.64
N LEU A 36 -26.67 10.73 16.32
CA LEU A 36 -26.86 9.78 15.21
C LEU A 36 -28.17 8.99 15.29
N THR A 37 -28.61 8.61 16.49
CA THR A 37 -29.93 8.00 16.76
C THR A 37 -31.09 8.85 16.24
N SER A 38 -31.05 10.18 16.36
CA SER A 38 -32.14 11.04 15.85
C SER A 38 -32.19 11.11 14.32
N TYR A 39 -31.09 10.72 13.66
CA TYR A 39 -31.00 10.61 12.21
C TYR A 39 -31.27 9.19 11.70
N GLY A 40 -31.69 8.25 12.57
CA GLY A 40 -31.97 6.85 12.21
C GLY A 40 -30.73 5.94 12.17
N MET A 41 -29.59 6.41 12.70
CA MET A 41 -28.34 5.64 12.82
C MET A 41 -28.11 5.21 14.27
N ASP A 42 -28.90 4.25 14.73
CA ASP A 42 -28.86 3.76 16.11
C ASP A 42 -27.53 3.08 16.44
N GLU A 43 -27.12 3.19 17.73
CA GLU A 43 -25.92 2.56 18.29
C GLU A 43 -24.58 2.91 17.62
N MET A 44 -24.55 3.91 16.72
CA MET A 44 -23.34 4.35 16.05
C MET A 44 -22.61 5.44 16.85
N ASN A 45 -21.27 5.34 16.91
CA ASN A 45 -20.41 6.41 17.40
C ASN A 45 -19.35 6.74 16.35
N LEU A 46 -19.26 8.01 15.93
CA LEU A 46 -18.31 8.43 14.90
C LEU A 46 -16.85 8.15 15.30
N TYR A 47 -16.51 8.21 16.59
CA TYR A 47 -15.19 7.86 17.07
C TYR A 47 -14.91 6.35 17.09
N ASN A 48 -15.91 5.52 16.89
CA ASN A 48 -15.73 4.08 16.67
C ASN A 48 -15.70 3.72 15.18
N VAL A 49 -15.95 4.69 14.28
CA VAL A 49 -15.83 4.50 12.84
C VAL A 49 -14.36 4.51 12.48
N GLU A 50 -13.86 3.33 12.12
CA GLU A 50 -12.48 3.15 11.66
C GLU A 50 -12.33 3.24 10.14
N GLU A 51 -13.44 3.16 9.41
CA GLU A 51 -13.46 2.97 7.96
C GLU A 51 -13.90 4.22 7.18
N PRO A 52 -13.08 4.77 6.26
CA PRO A 52 -13.44 5.93 5.44
C PRO A 52 -14.72 5.77 4.62
N LEU A 53 -15.07 4.54 4.21
CA LEU A 53 -16.31 4.28 3.48
C LEU A 53 -17.55 4.42 4.37
N VAL A 54 -17.47 3.99 5.63
CA VAL A 54 -18.58 4.11 6.59
C VAL A 54 -18.85 5.58 6.88
N ILE A 55 -17.81 6.39 7.12
CA ILE A 55 -18.01 7.83 7.33
C ILE A 55 -18.57 8.52 6.07
N ASN A 56 -18.26 8.06 4.86
CA ASN A 56 -18.86 8.59 3.64
C ASN A 56 -20.37 8.30 3.57
N SER A 57 -20.79 7.08 3.93
CA SER A 57 -22.21 6.72 4.01
C SER A 57 -22.94 7.57 5.05
N VAL A 58 -22.35 7.74 6.23
CA VAL A 58 -22.92 8.59 7.29
C VAL A 58 -23.05 10.04 6.84
N ILE A 59 -22.03 10.60 6.19
CA ILE A 59 -22.08 11.96 5.65
C ILE A 59 -23.23 12.09 4.64
N LYS A 60 -23.43 11.10 3.77
CA LYS A 60 -24.50 11.10 2.78
C LYS A 60 -25.87 11.08 3.45
N GLU A 61 -26.09 10.19 4.41
CA GLU A 61 -27.37 10.09 5.14
C GLU A 61 -27.68 11.38 5.92
N LEU A 62 -26.67 11.97 6.58
CA LEU A 62 -26.83 13.27 7.25
C LEU A 62 -27.21 14.39 6.27
N GLN A 63 -26.69 14.36 5.04
CA GLN A 63 -27.03 15.35 4.00
C GLN A 63 -28.46 15.22 3.50
N GLU A 64 -29.11 14.07 3.68
CA GLU A 64 -30.51 13.83 3.34
C GLU A 64 -31.46 14.21 4.50
N SER A 65 -30.94 14.42 5.72
CA SER A 65 -31.73 14.82 6.89
C SER A 65 -31.97 16.33 6.96
N ASN A 66 -33.25 16.73 6.90
CA ASN A 66 -33.67 18.13 7.08
C ASN A 66 -33.23 18.71 8.44
N GLU A 67 -33.27 17.90 9.50
CA GLU A 67 -32.85 18.30 10.84
C GLU A 67 -31.35 18.64 10.86
N PHE A 68 -30.52 17.76 10.29
CA PHE A 68 -29.08 17.99 10.18
C PHE A 68 -28.78 19.22 9.31
N LEU A 69 -29.46 19.38 8.17
CA LEU A 69 -29.27 20.52 7.29
C LEU A 69 -29.56 21.86 8.00
N GLN A 70 -30.63 21.93 8.79
CA GLN A 70 -30.97 23.12 9.56
C GLN A 70 -29.94 23.37 10.67
N LYS A 71 -29.53 22.33 11.40
CA LYS A 71 -28.48 22.43 12.43
C LYS A 71 -27.16 22.89 11.83
N ASN A 72 -26.78 22.36 10.68
CA ASN A 72 -25.57 22.71 9.96
C ASN A 72 -25.59 24.16 9.49
N LYS A 73 -26.73 24.65 9.02
CA LYS A 73 -26.94 26.07 8.70
C LYS A 73 -26.77 26.95 9.94
N ASN A 74 -27.41 26.61 11.05
CA ASN A 74 -27.29 27.35 12.31
C ASN A 74 -25.86 27.35 12.87
N GLY A 75 -25.14 26.24 12.67
CA GLY A 75 -23.73 26.09 13.02
C GLY A 75 -22.74 26.70 12.02
N ASN A 76 -23.20 27.52 11.07
CA ASN A 76 -22.36 28.11 10.01
C ASN A 76 -21.50 27.08 9.26
N ARG A 77 -22.10 25.92 8.92
CA ARG A 77 -21.49 24.77 8.22
C ARG A 77 -20.37 24.04 8.99
N MET A 78 -20.18 24.35 10.27
CA MET A 78 -19.12 23.76 11.09
C MET A 78 -19.21 22.23 11.15
N TYR A 79 -20.41 21.66 11.23
CA TYR A 79 -20.60 20.21 11.33
C TYR A 79 -20.14 19.48 10.07
N SER A 80 -20.54 19.94 8.88
CA SER A 80 -20.04 19.38 7.61
C SER A 80 -18.54 19.58 7.43
N VAL A 81 -17.99 20.72 7.85
CA VAL A 81 -16.53 20.95 7.82
C VAL A 81 -15.83 19.94 8.73
N SER A 82 -16.33 19.75 9.95
CA SER A 82 -15.79 18.79 10.92
C SER A 82 -15.82 17.36 10.40
N LEU A 83 -16.94 16.92 9.81
CA LEU A 83 -17.06 15.59 9.20
C LEU A 83 -16.06 15.37 8.07
N ASN A 84 -15.84 16.38 7.22
CA ASN A 84 -14.82 16.30 6.16
C ASN A 84 -13.39 16.24 6.73
N HIS A 85 -13.12 16.97 7.82
CA HIS A 85 -11.85 16.86 8.54
C HIS A 85 -11.67 15.44 9.11
N TYR A 86 -12.71 14.90 9.73
CA TYR A 86 -12.67 13.58 10.33
C TYR A 86 -12.50 12.46 9.29
N ARG A 87 -13.19 12.57 8.14
CA ARG A 87 -12.96 11.66 7.00
C ARG A 87 -11.50 11.68 6.55
N ARG A 88 -10.91 12.87 6.37
CA ARG A 88 -9.50 13.01 5.97
C ARG A 88 -8.52 12.46 7.03
N PHE A 89 -8.88 12.58 8.29
CA PHE A 89 -8.13 11.95 9.37
C PHE A 89 -8.15 10.41 9.24
N LEU A 90 -9.31 9.80 9.00
CA LEU A 90 -9.42 8.36 8.77
C LEU A 90 -8.66 7.90 7.51
N GLU A 91 -8.70 8.68 6.43
CA GLU A 91 -7.91 8.41 5.21
C GLU A 91 -6.39 8.49 5.49
N TYR A 92 -5.96 9.46 6.30
CA TYR A 92 -4.56 9.63 6.69
C TYR A 92 -4.08 8.47 7.57
N THR A 93 -4.83 8.10 8.61
CA THR A 93 -4.45 7.00 9.51
C THR A 93 -4.39 5.67 8.76
N GLN A 94 -5.36 5.40 7.89
CA GLN A 94 -5.34 4.26 6.97
C GLN A 94 -4.08 4.23 6.08
N THR A 95 -3.63 5.39 5.60
CA THR A 95 -2.42 5.49 4.77
C THR A 95 -1.15 5.19 5.58
N ILE A 96 -1.02 5.75 6.79
CA ILE A 96 0.14 5.52 7.67
C ILE A 96 0.23 4.06 8.11
N GLU A 97 -0.89 3.45 8.49
CA GLU A 97 -0.93 2.04 8.89
C GLU A 97 -0.53 1.13 7.71
N TYR A 98 -1.05 1.40 6.51
CA TYR A 98 -0.66 0.67 5.30
C TYR A 98 0.84 0.80 5.01
N GLN A 99 1.42 2.00 5.12
CA GLN A 99 2.87 2.21 4.97
C GLN A 99 3.68 1.47 6.04
N THR A 100 3.20 1.49 7.29
CA THR A 100 3.84 0.78 8.41
C THR A 100 3.87 -0.73 8.16
N GLU A 101 2.81 -1.29 7.59
CA GLU A 101 2.74 -2.71 7.24
C GLU A 101 3.70 -3.08 6.10
N LEU A 102 3.86 -2.22 5.08
CA LEU A 102 4.86 -2.42 4.03
C LEU A 102 6.30 -2.38 4.57
N LEU A 103 6.59 -1.46 5.50
CA LEU A 103 7.89 -1.37 6.18
C LEU A 103 8.23 -2.65 6.97
N LYS A 104 7.24 -3.32 7.57
CA LYS A 104 7.47 -4.59 8.29
C LYS A 104 7.96 -5.69 7.34
N ASP A 105 7.40 -5.75 6.13
CA ASP A 105 7.81 -6.74 5.13
C ASP A 105 9.25 -6.49 4.66
N GLU A 106 9.66 -5.23 4.49
CA GLU A 106 11.05 -4.84 4.17
C GLU A 106 12.04 -5.25 5.27
N ILE A 107 11.70 -5.01 6.54
CA ILE A 107 12.53 -5.38 7.69
C ILE A 107 12.71 -6.91 7.77
N GLU A 108 11.64 -7.68 7.53
CA GLU A 108 11.71 -9.14 7.55
C GLU A 108 12.58 -9.68 6.40
N TYR A 109 12.50 -9.08 5.21
CA TYR A 109 13.39 -9.40 4.08
C TYR A 109 14.87 -9.19 4.43
N GLU A 110 15.23 -8.02 5.00
CA GLU A 110 16.61 -7.75 5.43
C GLU A 110 17.11 -8.76 6.48
N LYS A 111 16.25 -9.15 7.42
CA LYS A 111 16.56 -10.14 8.44
C LYS A 111 16.87 -11.50 7.82
N GLN A 112 16.12 -11.92 6.81
CA GLN A 112 16.34 -13.18 6.12
C GLN A 112 17.60 -13.15 5.24
N ILE A 113 17.95 -12.02 4.61
CA ILE A 113 19.24 -11.87 3.92
C ILE A 113 20.39 -12.16 4.89
N LYS A 114 20.37 -11.54 6.08
CA LYS A 114 21.42 -11.74 7.09
C LYS A 114 21.59 -13.21 7.49
N GLN A 115 20.49 -13.95 7.56
CA GLN A 115 20.50 -15.37 7.89
C GLN A 115 20.95 -16.26 6.72
N ASN A 116 20.74 -15.85 5.47
CA ASN A 116 21.14 -16.64 4.30
C ASN A 116 22.63 -16.55 3.97
N ILE A 117 23.33 -15.50 4.39
CA ILE A 117 24.80 -15.36 4.21
C ILE A 117 25.56 -16.53 4.85
N SER A 118 25.03 -17.16 5.90
CA SER A 118 25.68 -18.35 6.48
C SER A 118 25.54 -19.62 5.63
N ASN A 119 24.81 -19.59 4.51
CA ASN A 119 24.48 -20.74 3.66
C ASN A 119 24.81 -20.50 2.17
N GLU A 120 25.97 -19.91 1.85
CA GLU A 120 26.35 -19.47 0.49
C GLU A 120 26.36 -20.56 -0.60
N ASN A 121 26.32 -21.85 -0.24
CA ASN A 121 26.38 -22.97 -1.17
C ASN A 121 25.03 -23.69 -1.39
N ARG A 122 23.91 -23.11 -0.95
CA ARG A 122 22.61 -23.73 -1.21
C ARG A 122 22.18 -23.47 -2.66
N PRO A 123 21.89 -24.52 -3.46
CA PRO A 123 21.32 -24.31 -4.78
C PRO A 123 19.99 -23.55 -4.65
N VAL A 124 19.85 -22.45 -5.39
CA VAL A 124 18.59 -21.73 -5.51
C VAL A 124 17.62 -22.63 -6.29
N ASN A 125 16.43 -22.85 -5.73
CA ASN A 125 15.39 -23.62 -6.41
C ASN A 125 14.36 -22.64 -6.97
N ILE A 126 14.53 -22.26 -8.24
CA ILE A 126 13.58 -21.44 -8.97
C ILE A 126 12.42 -22.33 -9.42
N ILE A 127 11.20 -21.94 -9.05
CA ILE A 127 9.98 -22.68 -9.35
C ILE A 127 9.02 -21.75 -10.10
N ASP A 128 8.90 -21.96 -11.40
CA ASP A 128 7.97 -21.23 -12.26
C ASP A 128 6.75 -22.10 -12.54
N THR A 129 5.98 -22.38 -11.50
CA THR A 129 4.72 -23.13 -11.59
C THR A 129 3.61 -22.37 -10.89
N LYS A 130 2.35 -22.72 -11.19
CA LYS A 130 1.19 -22.15 -10.53
C LYS A 130 1.30 -22.33 -9.02
N GLN A 131 1.06 -21.26 -8.27
CA GLN A 131 0.93 -21.28 -6.82
C GLN A 131 -0.46 -20.79 -6.43
N ASP A 132 -1.02 -21.34 -5.35
CA ASP A 132 -2.28 -20.85 -4.78
C ASP A 132 -2.14 -19.41 -4.30
N ARG A 133 -3.24 -18.65 -4.35
CA ARG A 133 -3.25 -17.26 -3.86
C ARG A 133 -2.68 -17.18 -2.44
N PRO A 134 -1.80 -16.19 -2.16
CA PRO A 134 -1.28 -16.01 -0.83
C PRO A 134 -2.40 -15.63 0.14
N LYS A 135 -2.14 -15.82 1.44
CA LYS A 135 -3.04 -15.27 2.45
C LYS A 135 -3.00 -13.75 2.37
N TYR A 136 -4.09 -13.09 2.76
CA TYR A 136 -4.09 -11.64 2.93
C TYR A 136 -4.53 -11.30 4.33
N ARG A 137 -4.05 -10.14 4.81
CA ARG A 137 -4.62 -9.45 5.95
C ARG A 137 -5.38 -8.23 5.43
N THR A 138 -6.53 -7.95 6.02
CA THR A 138 -7.26 -6.73 5.75
C THR A 138 -6.76 -5.66 6.71
N VAL A 139 -6.22 -4.58 6.17
CA VAL A 139 -5.81 -3.40 6.95
C VAL A 139 -6.66 -2.24 6.45
N LYS A 140 -7.61 -1.83 7.29
CA LYS A 140 -8.58 -0.75 7.00
C LYS A 140 -9.20 -0.92 5.60
N ASN A 141 -9.89 -2.03 5.34
CA ASN A 141 -10.49 -2.39 4.03
C ASN A 141 -9.56 -2.51 2.80
N LYS A 142 -8.24 -2.41 2.96
CA LYS A 142 -7.28 -2.78 1.89
C LYS A 142 -6.72 -4.17 2.15
N LYS A 143 -6.71 -5.02 1.13
CA LYS A 143 -6.02 -6.31 1.22
C LYS A 143 -4.53 -6.11 1.07
N ILE A 144 -3.78 -6.53 2.08
CA ILE A 144 -2.34 -6.68 2.03
C ILE A 144 -2.06 -8.17 1.88
N TRP A 145 -1.65 -8.55 0.68
CA TRP A 145 -1.27 -9.92 0.36
C TRP A 145 0.08 -10.25 0.98
N SER A 146 0.16 -11.39 1.68
CA SER A 146 1.41 -11.87 2.26
C SER A 146 2.40 -12.21 1.16
N ARG A 147 3.66 -11.86 1.35
CA ARG A 147 4.76 -12.21 0.46
C ARG A 147 5.66 -13.23 1.13
N ASN A 148 6.30 -14.08 0.34
CA ASN A 148 7.34 -14.99 0.80
C ASN A 148 8.71 -14.36 0.53
N PRO A 149 9.42 -13.83 1.55
CA PRO A 149 10.70 -13.14 1.33
C PRO A 149 11.76 -14.08 0.73
N LYS A 150 11.60 -15.40 0.87
CA LYS A 150 12.46 -16.38 0.21
C LYS A 150 12.47 -16.22 -1.31
N TYR A 151 11.33 -15.95 -1.95
CA TYR A 151 11.30 -15.79 -3.42
C TYR A 151 12.09 -14.58 -3.88
N ALA A 152 12.02 -13.48 -3.14
CA ALA A 152 12.83 -12.29 -3.39
C ALA A 152 14.34 -12.56 -3.20
N ILE A 153 14.72 -13.31 -2.15
CA ILE A 153 16.12 -13.67 -1.91
C ILE A 153 16.64 -14.61 -3.00
N ASP A 154 15.85 -15.63 -3.34
CA ASP A 154 16.17 -16.61 -4.36
C ASP A 154 16.36 -15.91 -5.73
N ALA A 155 15.45 -15.02 -6.13
CA ALA A 155 15.54 -14.28 -7.39
C ALA A 155 16.78 -13.36 -7.46
N VAL A 156 17.10 -12.64 -6.36
CA VAL A 156 18.32 -11.81 -6.29
C VAL A 156 19.59 -12.66 -6.30
N THR A 157 19.56 -13.82 -5.65
CA THR A 157 20.70 -14.75 -5.61
C THR A 157 20.93 -15.41 -6.98
N ASP A 158 19.85 -15.80 -7.66
CA ASP A 158 19.87 -16.38 -9.02
C ASP A 158 20.42 -15.38 -10.05
N ALA A 159 20.09 -14.10 -9.90
CA ALA A 159 20.68 -13.02 -10.69
C ALA A 159 22.12 -12.64 -10.29
N ASP A 160 22.74 -13.39 -9.36
CA ASP A 160 24.06 -13.11 -8.78
C ASP A 160 24.24 -11.66 -8.28
N TYR A 161 23.18 -11.10 -7.70
CA TYR A 161 23.16 -9.71 -7.22
C TYR A 161 23.43 -8.67 -8.33
N LEU A 162 23.22 -9.03 -9.60
CA LEU A 162 23.32 -8.13 -10.75
C LEU A 162 21.94 -7.59 -11.11
N CYS A 163 21.91 -6.42 -11.73
CA CYS A 163 20.67 -5.86 -12.25
C CYS A 163 20.28 -6.57 -13.54
N GLU A 164 19.02 -6.98 -13.64
CA GLU A 164 18.50 -7.70 -14.80
C GLU A 164 18.16 -6.79 -15.99
N VAL A 165 18.26 -5.46 -15.85
CA VAL A 165 18.19 -4.53 -17.00
C VAL A 165 19.59 -4.36 -17.61
N ASP A 166 20.59 -4.10 -16.77
CA ASP A 166 22.00 -4.06 -17.20
C ASP A 166 22.87 -4.60 -16.08
N ASN A 167 23.59 -5.68 -16.36
CA ASN A 167 24.42 -6.38 -15.38
C ASN A 167 25.68 -5.60 -14.99
N HIS A 168 26.04 -4.53 -15.70
CA HIS A 168 27.14 -3.64 -15.32
C HIS A 168 26.74 -2.61 -14.26
N HIS A 169 25.44 -2.45 -13.99
CA HIS A 169 24.97 -1.52 -12.96
C HIS A 169 25.43 -1.93 -11.57
N THR A 170 26.49 -1.27 -11.12
CA THR A 170 27.10 -1.42 -9.80
C THR A 170 27.18 -0.06 -9.15
N HIS A 171 26.45 0.13 -8.04
CA HIS A 171 26.41 1.42 -7.34
C HIS A 171 27.17 1.38 -6.03
N PHE A 172 26.94 0.35 -5.20
CA PHE A 172 27.66 0.15 -3.95
C PHE A 172 27.51 -1.30 -3.46
N THR A 173 28.38 -1.70 -2.53
CA THR A 173 28.32 -3.00 -1.86
C THR A 173 27.40 -2.95 -0.64
N SER A 174 26.46 -3.88 -0.57
CA SER A 174 25.54 -4.02 0.57
C SER A 174 26.29 -4.43 1.83
N LYS A 175 26.08 -3.69 2.93
CA LYS A 175 26.58 -4.10 4.26
C LYS A 175 25.96 -5.40 4.76
N PHE A 176 24.85 -5.82 4.17
CA PHE A 176 24.17 -7.06 4.53
C PHE A 176 24.77 -8.19 3.71
N SER A 177 24.49 -8.28 2.40
CA SER A 177 24.94 -9.40 1.56
C SER A 177 26.44 -9.40 1.23
N GLN A 178 27.16 -8.31 1.51
CA GLN A 178 28.57 -8.11 1.10
C GLN A 178 28.78 -8.20 -0.43
N ARG A 179 27.71 -8.05 -1.22
CA ARG A 179 27.69 -8.08 -2.69
C ARG A 179 27.10 -6.78 -3.25
N ASN A 180 27.05 -6.65 -4.58
CA ASN A 180 26.40 -5.51 -5.22
C ASN A 180 24.97 -5.30 -4.68
N TYR A 181 24.60 -4.06 -4.39
CA TYR A 181 23.29 -3.76 -3.85
C TYR A 181 22.24 -3.69 -4.96
N VAL A 182 21.24 -4.56 -4.83
CA VAL A 182 20.07 -4.67 -5.71
C VAL A 182 18.81 -4.90 -4.87
N GLU A 183 17.66 -4.52 -5.43
CA GLU A 183 16.35 -4.62 -4.82
C GLU A 183 15.50 -5.60 -5.64
N ALA A 184 14.84 -6.55 -4.97
CA ALA A 184 13.87 -7.44 -5.61
C ALA A 184 12.59 -6.65 -5.94
N HIS A 185 12.10 -6.79 -7.16
CA HIS A 185 10.91 -6.07 -7.65
C HIS A 185 9.94 -7.03 -8.33
N HIS A 186 8.67 -6.99 -7.93
CA HIS A 186 7.60 -7.67 -8.67
C HIS A 186 7.24 -6.88 -9.92
N ILE A 187 7.41 -7.46 -11.11
CA ILE A 187 7.06 -6.79 -12.39
C ILE A 187 5.56 -6.59 -12.53
N ILE A 188 4.73 -7.55 -12.11
CA ILE A 188 3.31 -7.32 -11.87
C ILE A 188 3.19 -6.89 -10.41
N PRO A 189 2.87 -5.62 -10.11
CA PRO A 189 2.85 -5.15 -8.73
C PRO A 189 1.84 -5.91 -7.87
N MET A 190 2.23 -6.30 -6.65
CA MET A 190 1.39 -7.07 -5.72
C MET A 190 0.01 -6.44 -5.42
N LYS A 191 -0.16 -5.12 -5.61
CA LYS A 191 -1.47 -4.45 -5.49
C LYS A 191 -2.52 -4.98 -6.48
N PHE A 192 -2.09 -5.60 -7.57
CA PHE A 192 -2.96 -6.19 -8.60
C PHE A 192 -3.23 -7.69 -8.41
N GLN A 193 -2.77 -8.31 -7.32
CA GLN A 193 -2.98 -9.73 -7.02
C GLN A 193 -4.46 -10.16 -7.09
N GLU A 194 -5.41 -9.25 -6.82
CA GLU A 194 -6.85 -9.55 -6.96
C GLU A 194 -7.29 -9.84 -8.40
N GLN A 195 -6.55 -9.38 -9.41
CA GLN A 195 -6.87 -9.60 -10.82
C GLN A 195 -6.47 -11.00 -11.32
N PHE A 196 -5.74 -11.78 -10.52
CA PHE A 196 -5.19 -13.08 -10.91
C PHE A 196 -5.67 -14.19 -10.00
N ASP A 197 -6.04 -15.36 -10.54
CA ASP A 197 -6.55 -16.50 -9.78
C ASP A 197 -5.46 -17.33 -9.08
N CYS A 198 -4.21 -17.19 -9.49
CA CYS A 198 -3.02 -17.74 -8.84
C CYS A 198 -2.23 -16.65 -8.10
N SER A 199 -1.24 -17.05 -7.30
CA SER A 199 -0.28 -16.10 -6.71
C SER A 199 0.55 -15.42 -7.79
N ILE A 200 0.66 -14.10 -7.72
CA ILE A 200 1.68 -13.33 -8.47
C ILE A 200 2.96 -13.13 -7.63
N ASP A 201 2.99 -13.61 -6.38
CA ASP A 201 4.22 -13.73 -5.60
C ASP A 201 4.92 -15.06 -5.93
N VAL A 202 5.62 -15.09 -7.06
CA VAL A 202 6.36 -16.24 -7.61
C VAL A 202 7.68 -15.77 -8.22
N HIS A 203 8.68 -16.64 -8.34
CA HIS A 203 10.00 -16.27 -8.89
C HIS A 203 9.90 -15.67 -10.30
N ALA A 204 9.01 -16.20 -11.15
CA ALA A 204 8.73 -15.70 -12.49
C ALA A 204 8.37 -14.20 -12.55
N ASN A 205 7.74 -13.68 -11.49
CA ASN A 205 7.29 -12.30 -11.42
C ASN A 205 8.29 -11.38 -10.70
N ILE A 206 9.39 -11.91 -10.16
CA ILE A 206 10.38 -11.11 -9.41
C ILE A 206 11.64 -10.91 -10.25
N VAL A 207 12.16 -9.69 -10.25
CA VAL A 207 13.45 -9.32 -10.85
C VAL A 207 14.38 -8.65 -9.87
N SER A 208 15.68 -8.83 -10.08
CA SER A 208 16.75 -8.12 -9.39
C SER A 208 17.08 -6.80 -10.10
N LEU A 209 16.89 -5.67 -9.43
CA LEU A 209 17.13 -4.35 -10.03
C LEU A 209 18.11 -3.52 -9.20
N CYS A 210 18.99 -2.75 -9.86
CA CYS A 210 19.76 -1.73 -9.16
C CYS A 210 18.84 -0.60 -8.65
N MET A 211 19.31 0.18 -7.66
CA MET A 211 18.54 1.28 -7.10
C MET A 211 18.05 2.28 -8.15
N VAL A 212 18.83 2.54 -9.21
CA VAL A 212 18.44 3.51 -10.26
C VAL A 212 17.31 2.94 -11.12
N CYS A 213 17.43 1.71 -11.62
CA CYS A 213 16.38 1.07 -12.42
C CYS A 213 15.10 0.86 -11.62
N HIS A 214 15.21 0.45 -10.35
CA HIS A 214 14.06 0.28 -9.48
C HIS A 214 13.30 1.60 -9.27
N LYS A 215 14.01 2.70 -8.95
CA LYS A 215 13.38 4.02 -8.81
C LYS A 215 12.83 4.54 -10.13
N LYS A 216 13.47 4.26 -11.26
CA LYS A 216 12.99 4.62 -12.60
C LYS A 216 11.63 3.96 -12.89
N LEU A 217 11.44 2.68 -12.59
CA LEU A 217 10.12 2.02 -12.73
C LEU A 217 9.03 2.65 -11.86
N HIS A 218 9.35 3.00 -10.62
CA HIS A 218 8.37 3.58 -9.69
C HIS A 218 8.05 5.05 -9.97
N PHE A 219 9.07 5.87 -10.25
CA PHE A 219 8.98 7.33 -10.20
C PHE A 219 9.34 8.03 -11.51
N GLY A 220 9.90 7.32 -12.49
CA GLY A 220 10.17 7.87 -13.82
C GLY A 220 8.88 8.27 -14.53
N HIS A 221 9.00 9.07 -15.59
CA HIS A 221 7.88 9.27 -16.49
C HIS A 221 7.53 7.97 -17.19
N PHE A 222 6.29 7.82 -17.66
CA PHE A 222 5.86 6.57 -18.29
C PHE A 222 6.72 6.24 -19.52
N GLU A 223 7.04 7.26 -20.32
CA GLU A 223 7.88 7.16 -21.52
C GLU A 223 9.28 6.61 -21.20
N ASP A 224 9.84 6.99 -20.05
CA ASP A 224 11.14 6.51 -19.60
C ASP A 224 11.12 5.01 -19.24
N LYS A 225 9.94 4.47 -18.90
CA LYS A 225 9.75 3.08 -18.44
C LYS A 225 9.50 2.11 -19.59
N VAL A 226 9.00 2.57 -20.74
CA VAL A 226 8.46 1.71 -21.81
C VAL A 226 9.47 0.65 -22.24
N ASP A 227 10.66 1.08 -22.66
CA ASP A 227 11.70 0.17 -23.15
C ASP A 227 12.14 -0.83 -22.06
N MET A 228 12.24 -0.36 -20.81
CA MET A 228 12.61 -1.20 -19.66
C MET A 228 11.52 -2.24 -19.34
N LEU A 229 10.25 -1.85 -19.38
CA LEU A 229 9.12 -2.75 -19.14
C LEU A 229 9.02 -3.80 -20.25
N GLU A 230 9.25 -3.41 -21.50
CA GLU A 230 9.28 -4.33 -22.64
C GLU A 230 10.42 -5.35 -22.50
N GLU A 231 11.63 -4.90 -22.16
CA GLU A 231 12.77 -5.79 -21.95
C GLU A 231 12.52 -6.81 -20.82
N LEU A 232 12.02 -6.34 -19.66
CA LEU A 232 11.71 -7.20 -18.52
C LEU A 232 10.54 -8.15 -18.83
N TYR A 233 9.54 -7.69 -19.57
CA TYR A 233 8.42 -8.52 -20.03
C TYR A 233 8.91 -9.67 -20.90
N LEU A 234 9.74 -9.39 -21.90
CA LEU A 234 10.29 -10.40 -22.80
C LEU A 234 11.13 -11.43 -22.03
N LYS A 235 11.87 -11.00 -20.99
CA LYS A 235 12.63 -11.88 -20.10
C LYS A 235 11.76 -12.78 -19.21
N ARG A 236 10.48 -12.46 -19.02
CA ARG A 236 9.62 -13.12 -18.03
C ARG A 236 8.35 -13.77 -18.56
N ILE A 237 7.88 -13.40 -19.75
CA ILE A 237 6.56 -13.84 -20.24
C ILE A 237 6.41 -15.36 -20.28
N GLU A 238 7.44 -16.10 -20.72
CA GLU A 238 7.41 -17.57 -20.73
C GLU A 238 7.32 -18.14 -19.30
N ARG A 239 8.09 -17.58 -18.36
CA ARG A 239 8.11 -17.99 -16.95
C ARG A 239 6.76 -17.69 -16.28
N LEU A 240 6.17 -16.52 -16.55
CA LEU A 240 4.84 -16.14 -16.08
C LEU A 240 3.76 -17.07 -16.61
N ASN A 241 3.83 -17.43 -17.90
CA ASN A 241 2.92 -18.40 -18.51
C ASN A 241 3.00 -19.78 -17.85
N ASN A 242 4.21 -20.25 -17.53
CA ASN A 242 4.40 -21.52 -16.79
C ASN A 242 3.80 -21.47 -15.37
N SER A 243 3.74 -20.28 -14.77
CA SER A 243 3.01 -20.01 -13.51
C SER A 243 1.49 -19.78 -13.68
N GLU A 244 0.94 -20.00 -14.88
CA GLU A 244 -0.45 -19.69 -15.25
C GLU A 244 -0.84 -18.21 -15.07
N ILE A 245 0.14 -17.30 -15.11
CA ILE A 245 -0.07 -15.85 -15.05
C ILE A 245 -0.09 -15.31 -16.47
N GLN A 246 -1.29 -15.04 -16.99
CA GLN A 246 -1.47 -14.45 -18.31
C GLN A 246 -1.52 -12.92 -18.18
N VAL A 247 -0.62 -12.23 -18.89
CA VAL A 247 -0.59 -10.77 -18.95
C VAL A 247 0.01 -10.34 -20.30
N SER A 248 -0.60 -9.39 -20.99
CA SER A 248 -0.02 -8.79 -22.20
C SER A 248 1.00 -7.70 -21.86
N LEU A 249 1.83 -7.30 -22.82
CA LEU A 249 2.74 -6.16 -22.62
C LEU A 249 1.96 -4.86 -22.33
N GLU A 250 0.85 -4.63 -23.04
CA GLU A 250 0.00 -3.46 -22.82
C GLU A 250 -0.64 -3.46 -21.43
N GLU A 251 -1.12 -4.62 -20.97
CA GLU A 251 -1.66 -4.79 -19.61
C GLU A 251 -0.58 -4.51 -18.56
N LEU A 252 0.61 -5.10 -18.72
CA LEU A 252 1.73 -4.84 -17.83
C LEU A 252 2.09 -3.35 -17.79
N GLN A 253 2.22 -2.70 -18.94
CA GLN A 253 2.51 -1.27 -19.01
C GLN A 253 1.44 -0.43 -18.32
N SER A 254 0.17 -0.83 -18.39
CA SER A 254 -0.94 -0.13 -17.71
C SER A 254 -0.78 -0.08 -16.19
N PHE A 255 -0.10 -1.06 -15.59
CA PHE A 255 0.17 -1.11 -14.15
C PHE A 255 1.15 -0.04 -13.64
N TYR A 256 1.91 0.59 -14.55
CA TYR A 256 2.96 1.56 -14.27
C TYR A 256 2.64 2.99 -14.74
N ARG A 257 1.39 3.23 -15.17
CA ARG A 257 0.86 4.55 -15.50
C ARG A 257 0.47 5.34 -14.25
#